data_AF-A0A845LBM4-F1
#
_entry.id   AF-A0A845LBM4-F1
#
_cell.length_a   1.000
_cell.length_b   1.000
_cell.length_c   1.000
_cell.angle_alpha   90.00
_cell.angle_beta   90.00
_cell.angle_gamma   90.00
#
_symmetry.space_group_name_H-M   'P 1'
#
loop_
_entity.id
_entity.type
_entity.pdbx_description
1 polymer ?
#
loop_
_entity_poly.entity_id
_entity_poly.type
_entity_poly.pdbx_seq_one_letter_code
_entity_poly.pdbx_strand_id
1 'polypeptide(L)'
;MEWAIYCSDASELWKETALLDSPWLVDTAEAREELKIAETVDTAVTAGDMADTADRVRTAEKVKSAAAVESGLERFKRLYFGTEFCQRKLPSLSALSQALNWCKTQQMAMTLVTPYVSDLGLAQVSLLLKEFRQHHPQGEVVVNDWGVFRLVSEYRLTPVIGRLLVKTLRDPRMPESDEEIPIERGFFERVLAPKGVARVETDLPVGSQRPQGQPPQDHSSKFHAWGDDAWGDDLHSSKGVSRLPWKVSLYAPFSYVTTGRACLAGSLGAATAQRFTAHTPCKKECQTYTLQLAPDLIQAGNTVFFWHTSLPLEPPAGVDRIVIQAKPG
;
A
#
# COMPACT_ATOMS: atom_id res chain seq x y z
N MET A 1 8.58 9.36 -13.17
CA MET A 1 8.19 8.45 -12.08
C MET A 1 8.34 9.20 -10.76
N GLU A 2 7.26 9.40 -10.01
CA GLU A 2 7.26 10.00 -8.67
C GLU A 2 7.40 8.90 -7.61
N TRP A 3 8.24 9.12 -6.59
CA TRP A 3 8.37 8.20 -5.46
C TRP A 3 7.71 8.81 -4.23
N ALA A 4 6.82 8.03 -3.61
CA ALA A 4 6.09 8.42 -2.43
C ALA A 4 6.27 7.39 -1.32
N ILE A 5 6.22 7.86 -0.09
CA ILE A 5 6.22 7.03 1.12
C ILE A 5 4.82 7.02 1.73
N TYR A 6 4.36 5.86 2.17
CA TYR A 6 3.11 5.70 2.90
C TYR A 6 3.37 5.55 4.40
N CYS A 7 2.65 6.35 5.19
CA CYS A 7 2.78 6.43 6.63
C CYS A 7 1.38 6.47 7.26
N SER A 8 1.08 5.50 8.14
CA SER A 8 -0.25 5.38 8.71
C SER A 8 -0.44 6.10 10.04
N ASP A 9 0.67 6.45 10.68
CA ASP A 9 0.71 7.09 11.99
C ASP A 9 1.86 8.11 12.05
N ALA A 10 1.66 9.27 12.65
CA ALA A 10 2.71 10.29 12.77
C ALA A 10 3.95 9.77 13.53
N SER A 11 3.79 8.78 14.41
CA SER A 11 4.91 8.12 15.10
C SER A 11 5.82 7.29 14.17
N GLU A 12 5.37 7.00 12.95
CA GLU A 12 6.13 6.28 11.91
C GLU A 12 6.93 7.21 11.01
N LEU A 13 6.69 8.54 11.02
CA LEU A 13 7.35 9.52 10.15
C LEU A 13 8.90 9.54 10.27
N TRP A 14 9.42 9.01 11.38
CA TRP A 14 10.84 8.98 11.76
C TRP A 14 11.44 7.57 11.75
N LYS A 15 10.64 6.53 11.49
CA LYS A 15 11.11 5.14 11.47
C LYS A 15 11.70 4.81 10.11
N GLU A 16 12.85 5.41 9.84
CA GLU A 16 13.67 5.24 8.64
C GLU A 16 14.01 3.77 8.36
N THR A 17 14.06 2.92 9.39
CA THR A 17 14.40 1.51 9.29
C THR A 17 13.33 0.65 8.61
N ALA A 18 12.06 1.09 8.55
CA ALA A 18 10.99 0.30 7.92
C ALA A 18 10.92 0.45 6.38
N LEU A 19 11.71 1.36 5.82
CA LEU A 19 11.86 1.58 4.38
C LEU A 19 12.89 0.64 3.75
N LEU A 20 13.83 0.10 4.52
CA LEU A 20 15.04 -0.55 4.01
C LEU A 20 14.83 -1.98 3.45
N ASP A 21 13.64 -2.56 3.58
CA ASP A 21 13.38 -3.93 3.11
C ASP A 21 12.75 -3.98 1.71
N SER A 22 12.59 -2.84 1.00
CA SER A 22 12.06 -2.84 -0.36
C SER A 22 13.18 -3.08 -1.39
N PRO A 23 13.07 -4.10 -2.27
CA PRO A 23 14.02 -4.33 -3.36
C PRO A 23 14.18 -3.13 -4.31
N TRP A 24 13.19 -2.23 -4.36
CA TRP A 24 13.21 -1.01 -5.17
C TRP A 24 13.97 0.17 -4.54
N LEU A 25 14.30 0.10 -3.24
CA LEU A 25 15.04 1.14 -2.52
C LEU A 25 16.55 0.85 -2.44
N VAL A 26 16.97 -0.33 -2.91
CA VAL A 26 18.38 -0.69 -3.04
C VAL A 26 18.93 -0.08 -4.33
N ASP A 27 19.43 1.14 -4.23
CA ASP A 27 20.07 1.84 -5.35
C ASP A 27 21.55 1.46 -5.45
N THR A 28 21.85 0.53 -6.36
CA THR A 28 23.09 0.39 -7.15
C THR A 28 23.20 -1.04 -7.69
N ALA A 29 23.77 -1.18 -8.89
CA ALA A 29 24.10 -2.48 -9.48
C ALA A 29 25.00 -3.34 -8.57
N GLU A 30 25.77 -2.71 -7.68
CA GLU A 30 26.62 -3.36 -6.68
C GLU A 30 25.82 -4.01 -5.55
N ALA A 31 24.80 -3.34 -5.01
CA ALA A 31 23.95 -3.93 -3.96
C ALA A 31 23.03 -5.05 -4.49
N ARG A 32 22.68 -5.03 -5.79
CA ARG A 32 22.00 -6.14 -6.48
C ARG A 32 22.88 -7.38 -6.64
N GLU A 33 24.19 -7.20 -6.76
CA GLU A 33 25.17 -8.30 -6.81
C GLU A 33 25.49 -8.82 -5.40
N GLU A 34 25.53 -7.95 -4.39
CA GLU A 34 25.69 -8.34 -2.98
C GLU A 34 24.48 -9.09 -2.40
N LEU A 35 23.25 -8.78 -2.82
CA LEU A 35 22.05 -9.57 -2.46
C LEU A 35 22.09 -10.99 -3.05
N LYS A 36 22.56 -11.14 -4.30
CA LYS A 36 22.81 -12.47 -4.88
C LYS A 36 23.89 -13.22 -4.10
N ILE A 37 24.96 -12.53 -3.68
CA ILE A 37 26.03 -13.12 -2.88
C ILE A 37 25.49 -13.53 -1.50
N ALA A 38 24.65 -12.73 -0.85
CA ALA A 38 24.04 -13.06 0.45
C ALA A 38 23.13 -14.30 0.41
N GLU A 39 22.33 -14.47 -0.65
CA GLU A 39 21.57 -15.72 -0.90
C GLU A 39 22.51 -16.93 -1.09
N THR A 40 23.70 -16.70 -1.64
CA THR A 40 24.72 -17.75 -1.80
C THR A 40 25.42 -18.07 -0.48
N VAL A 41 25.60 -17.08 0.40
CA VAL A 41 26.24 -17.24 1.72
C VAL A 41 25.33 -17.95 2.72
N ASP A 42 24.00 -17.74 2.65
CA ASP A 42 23.05 -18.45 3.53
C ASP A 42 23.05 -19.98 3.28
N THR A 43 23.42 -20.39 2.06
CA THR A 43 23.70 -21.81 1.74
C THR A 43 25.07 -22.32 2.22
N ALA A 44 25.97 -21.44 2.67
CA ALA A 44 27.34 -21.77 3.09
C ALA A 44 27.59 -21.64 4.61
N VAL A 45 26.64 -21.11 5.40
CA VAL A 45 26.76 -20.93 6.87
C VAL A 45 26.56 -22.25 7.66
N THR A 46 26.66 -23.41 7.01
CA THR A 46 26.77 -24.70 7.70
C THR A 46 28.17 -25.01 8.25
N ALA A 47 29.13 -24.08 8.20
CA ALA A 47 30.49 -24.33 8.69
C ALA A 47 31.10 -23.14 9.47
N GLY A 48 30.90 -23.15 10.80
CA GLY A 48 31.85 -22.73 11.85
C GLY A 48 32.48 -21.32 11.83
N ASP A 49 31.92 -20.40 12.62
CA ASP A 49 32.59 -19.61 13.70
C ASP A 49 31.77 -18.35 14.04
N MET A 50 30.97 -18.43 15.11
CA MET A 50 29.75 -17.61 15.31
C MET A 50 29.89 -16.34 16.17
N ALA A 51 31.03 -16.06 16.82
CA ALA A 51 31.05 -15.04 17.89
C ALA A 51 31.71 -13.69 17.51
N ASP A 52 32.89 -13.69 16.88
CA ASP A 52 33.69 -12.46 16.63
C ASP A 52 33.29 -11.76 15.31
N THR A 53 32.75 -12.53 14.36
CA THR A 53 32.25 -12.04 13.06
C THR A 53 30.94 -11.27 13.22
N ALA A 54 30.08 -11.68 14.16
CA ALA A 54 28.75 -11.12 14.35
C ALA A 54 28.75 -9.66 14.85
N ASP A 55 29.69 -9.30 15.72
CA ASP A 55 29.76 -7.93 16.29
C ASP A 55 30.40 -6.92 15.35
N ARG A 56 31.33 -7.36 14.49
CA ARG A 56 31.94 -6.49 13.44
C ARG A 56 30.98 -6.27 12.26
N VAL A 57 30.18 -7.28 11.91
CA VAL A 57 29.09 -7.17 10.92
C VAL A 57 28.01 -6.21 11.40
N ARG A 58 27.52 -6.36 12.65
CA ARG A 58 26.47 -5.49 13.23
C ARG A 58 26.87 -4.02 13.31
N THR A 59 28.14 -3.73 13.56
CA THR A 59 28.62 -2.35 13.70
C THR A 59 28.86 -1.69 12.34
N ALA A 60 29.30 -2.45 11.33
CA ALA A 60 29.45 -1.99 9.96
C ALA A 60 28.09 -1.83 9.22
N GLU A 61 27.11 -2.71 9.49
CA GLU A 61 25.73 -2.59 9.02
C GLU A 61 25.04 -1.33 9.56
N LYS A 62 25.21 -1.04 10.86
CA LYS A 62 24.63 0.17 11.48
C LYS A 62 25.15 1.47 10.87
N VAL A 63 26.45 1.58 10.58
CA VAL A 63 27.05 2.81 10.06
C VAL A 63 26.82 2.98 8.54
N LYS A 64 26.76 1.89 7.77
CA LYS A 64 26.40 1.93 6.35
C LYS A 64 24.90 2.18 6.12
N SER A 65 24.04 1.65 6.98
CA SER A 65 22.60 1.90 6.91
C SER A 65 22.26 3.39 7.07
N ALA A 66 22.85 4.10 8.03
CA ALA A 66 22.55 5.52 8.25
C ALA A 66 22.90 6.43 7.05
N ALA A 67 24.03 6.18 6.37
CA ALA A 67 24.46 6.97 5.21
C ALA A 67 23.72 6.61 3.91
N ALA A 68 23.28 5.35 3.75
CA ALA A 68 22.40 4.93 2.65
C ALA A 68 20.94 5.34 2.87
N VAL A 69 20.53 5.55 4.12
CA VAL A 69 19.19 6.01 4.53
C VAL A 69 19.00 7.50 4.23
N GLU A 70 20.00 8.33 4.52
CA GLU A 70 19.96 9.76 4.17
C GLU A 70 19.82 9.97 2.66
N SER A 71 20.50 9.17 1.83
CA SER A 71 20.38 9.22 0.37
C SER A 71 19.08 8.59 -0.17
N GLY A 72 18.51 7.61 0.53
CA GLY A 72 17.25 6.96 0.14
C GLY A 72 16.01 7.83 0.35
N LEU A 73 15.99 8.66 1.40
CA LEU A 73 14.86 9.57 1.67
C LEU A 73 14.76 10.72 0.67
N GLU A 74 15.89 11.23 0.17
CA GLU A 74 15.93 12.32 -0.82
C GLU A 74 15.15 11.99 -2.10
N ARG A 75 15.02 10.69 -2.44
CA ARG A 75 14.27 10.22 -3.60
C ARG A 75 12.77 10.44 -3.45
N PHE A 76 12.23 10.42 -2.23
CA PHE A 76 10.80 10.58 -2.00
C PHE A 76 10.40 12.06 -2.06
N LYS A 77 9.43 12.36 -2.93
CA LYS A 77 8.92 13.73 -3.09
C LYS A 77 7.52 13.91 -2.52
N ARG A 78 6.92 12.85 -1.98
CA ARG A 78 5.54 12.85 -1.49
C ARG A 78 5.32 11.91 -0.31
N LEU A 79 4.55 12.38 0.67
CA LEU A 79 4.02 11.59 1.78
C LEU A 79 2.55 11.24 1.53
N TYR A 80 2.21 9.95 1.61
CA TYR A 80 0.86 9.45 1.79
C TYR A 80 0.62 9.28 3.28
N PHE A 81 -0.30 10.06 3.85
CA PHE A 81 -0.53 10.08 5.28
C PHE A 81 -1.97 9.73 5.63
N GLY A 82 -2.16 8.78 6.54
CA GLY A 82 -3.47 8.33 7.00
C GLY A 82 -3.66 6.84 6.76
N THR A 83 -4.91 6.39 6.61
CA THR A 83 -5.20 4.95 6.54
C THR A 83 -6.24 4.64 5.48
N GLU A 84 -6.03 3.56 4.73
CA GLU A 84 -6.97 3.12 3.69
C GLU A 84 -8.08 2.20 4.21
N PHE A 85 -7.86 1.55 5.36
CA PHE A 85 -8.66 0.37 5.70
C PHE A 85 -9.49 0.49 6.96
N CYS A 86 -9.08 1.28 7.95
CA CYS A 86 -9.72 1.27 9.27
C CYS A 86 -10.05 2.67 9.77
N GLN A 87 -11.34 2.99 9.90
CA GLN A 87 -11.77 4.27 10.48
C GLN A 87 -11.23 4.51 11.90
N ARG A 88 -10.93 3.46 12.67
CA ARG A 88 -10.38 3.59 14.04
C ARG A 88 -8.92 4.05 14.03
N LYS A 89 -8.21 3.90 12.90
CA LYS A 89 -6.86 4.42 12.66
C LYS A 89 -6.85 5.81 12.00
N LEU A 90 -8.01 6.48 11.85
CA LEU A 90 -8.02 7.87 11.38
C LEU A 90 -7.10 8.73 12.26
N PRO A 91 -6.25 9.58 11.66
CA PRO A 91 -5.34 10.42 12.42
C PRO A 91 -6.12 11.46 13.23
N SER A 92 -5.53 11.90 14.34
CA SER A 92 -6.02 13.09 15.03
C SER A 92 -5.63 14.36 14.26
N LEU A 93 -6.30 15.48 14.53
CA LEU A 93 -5.90 16.78 13.98
C LEU A 93 -4.45 17.12 14.32
N SER A 94 -4.01 16.85 15.57
CA SER A 94 -2.62 17.06 15.98
C SER A 94 -1.64 16.21 15.16
N ALA A 95 -1.95 14.93 14.90
CA ALA A 95 -1.11 14.07 14.09
C ALA A 95 -1.03 14.56 12.63
N LEU A 96 -2.16 15.04 12.08
CA LEU A 96 -2.19 15.66 10.75
C LEU A 96 -1.33 16.94 10.70
N SER A 97 -1.45 17.84 11.68
CA SER A 97 -0.63 19.06 11.74
C SER A 97 0.86 18.74 11.87
N GLN A 98 1.23 17.69 12.61
CA GLN A 98 2.62 17.21 12.70
C GLN A 98 3.12 16.73 11.33
N ALA A 99 2.35 15.91 10.62
CA ALA A 99 2.71 15.41 9.30
C ALA A 99 2.82 16.55 8.27
N LEU A 100 1.92 17.54 8.31
CA LEU A 100 1.96 18.73 7.46
C LEU A 100 3.23 19.56 7.70
N ASN A 101 3.57 19.81 8.97
CA ASN A 101 4.79 20.53 9.32
C ASN A 101 6.04 19.77 8.89
N TRP A 102 6.06 18.45 9.07
CA TRP A 102 7.15 17.61 8.62
C TRP A 102 7.32 17.67 7.09
N CYS A 103 6.23 17.53 6.31
CA CYS A 103 6.26 17.66 4.86
C CYS A 103 6.80 19.03 4.43
N LYS A 104 6.42 20.11 5.13
CA LYS A 104 6.95 21.45 4.86
C LYS A 104 8.45 21.54 5.09
N THR A 105 8.96 20.96 6.18
CA THR A 105 10.40 20.92 6.50
C THR A 105 11.19 20.11 5.47
N GLN A 106 10.64 18.96 5.05
CA GLN A 106 11.26 18.06 4.06
C GLN A 106 11.00 18.49 2.60
N GLN A 107 10.26 19.58 2.39
CA GLN A 107 9.81 20.04 1.06
C GLN A 107 9.09 18.96 0.25
N MET A 108 8.31 18.10 0.92
CA MET A 108 7.54 17.02 0.31
C MET A 108 6.09 17.46 0.06
N ALA A 109 5.52 16.99 -1.04
CA ALA A 109 4.07 17.04 -1.23
C ALA A 109 3.38 16.07 -0.27
N MET A 110 2.07 16.28 -0.03
CA MET A 110 1.29 15.40 0.83
C MET A 110 0.00 14.97 0.15
N THR A 111 -0.35 13.70 0.32
CA THR A 111 -1.61 13.09 -0.08
C THR A 111 -2.26 12.52 1.18
N LEU A 112 -3.48 12.98 1.48
CA LEU A 112 -4.23 12.50 2.65
C LEU A 112 -4.97 11.21 2.29
N VAL A 113 -4.88 10.20 3.15
CA VAL A 113 -5.43 8.88 2.88
C VAL A 113 -6.59 8.58 3.82
N THR A 114 -7.74 8.24 3.23
CA THR A 114 -8.98 8.00 3.99
C THR A 114 -9.50 6.58 3.81
N PRO A 115 -10.06 5.97 4.88
CA PRO A 115 -10.62 4.64 4.80
C PRO A 115 -12.11 4.70 4.43
N TYR A 116 -12.73 3.52 4.33
CA TYR A 116 -14.19 3.45 4.45
C TYR A 116 -14.64 3.76 5.87
N VAL A 117 -15.77 4.46 5.99
CA VAL A 117 -16.19 5.08 7.24
C VAL A 117 -17.70 4.97 7.45
N SER A 118 -18.10 4.97 8.71
CA SER A 118 -19.48 5.25 9.14
C SER A 118 -19.77 6.75 9.16
N ASP A 119 -21.02 7.15 9.44
CA ASP A 119 -21.40 8.57 9.60
C ASP A 119 -20.56 9.31 10.64
N LEU A 120 -20.23 8.64 11.76
CA LEU A 120 -19.30 9.18 12.75
C LEU A 120 -17.89 9.39 12.18
N GLY A 121 -17.43 8.46 11.35
CA GLY A 121 -16.16 8.60 10.65
C GLY A 121 -16.18 9.69 9.58
N LEU A 122 -17.30 9.90 8.87
CA LEU A 122 -17.48 11.01 7.93
C LEU A 122 -17.33 12.37 8.62
N ALA A 123 -17.89 12.53 9.82
CA ALA A 123 -17.71 13.75 10.62
C ALA A 123 -16.22 13.99 10.97
N GLN A 124 -15.49 12.93 11.33
CA GLN A 124 -14.05 13.02 11.60
C GLN A 124 -13.25 13.36 10.34
N VAL A 125 -13.55 12.70 9.22
CA VAL A 125 -12.92 12.98 7.92
C VAL A 125 -13.18 14.43 7.50
N SER A 126 -14.38 14.96 7.66
CA SER A 126 -14.71 16.36 7.36
C SER A 126 -13.82 17.35 8.14
N LEU A 127 -13.53 17.09 9.41
CA LEU A 127 -12.58 17.89 10.20
C LEU A 127 -11.16 17.81 9.63
N LEU A 128 -10.69 16.60 9.29
CA LEU A 128 -9.37 16.40 8.69
C LEU A 128 -9.24 17.08 7.33
N LEU A 129 -10.26 16.99 6.46
CA LEU A 129 -10.29 17.64 5.15
C LEU A 129 -10.27 19.16 5.28
N LYS A 130 -11.01 19.71 6.24
CA LYS A 130 -11.03 21.15 6.52
C LYS A 130 -9.64 21.66 6.91
N GLU A 131 -8.97 20.97 7.82
CA GLU A 131 -7.60 21.29 8.25
C GLU A 131 -6.60 21.13 7.10
N PHE A 132 -6.62 19.98 6.43
CA PHE A 132 -5.71 19.67 5.31
C PHE A 132 -5.80 20.72 4.20
N ARG A 133 -7.01 21.14 3.83
CA ARG A 133 -7.26 22.16 2.81
C ARG A 133 -6.63 23.51 3.14
N GLN A 134 -6.54 23.90 4.42
CA GLN A 134 -5.93 25.18 4.80
C GLN A 134 -4.45 25.24 4.40
N HIS A 135 -3.78 24.09 4.40
CA HIS A 135 -2.37 23.97 4.02
C HIS A 135 -2.19 23.58 2.54
N HIS A 136 -3.11 22.78 2.00
CA HIS A 136 -3.10 22.31 0.62
C HIS A 136 -4.46 22.56 -0.05
N PRO A 137 -4.73 23.77 -0.59
CA PRO A 137 -6.04 24.14 -1.14
C PRO A 137 -6.57 23.25 -2.27
N GLN A 138 -5.69 22.48 -2.93
CA GLN A 138 -6.00 21.49 -3.97
C GLN A 138 -5.33 20.14 -3.68
N GLY A 139 -5.08 19.85 -2.40
CA GLY A 139 -4.39 18.63 -1.97
C GLY A 139 -5.08 17.36 -2.46
N GLU A 140 -4.28 16.33 -2.72
CA GLU A 140 -4.76 15.02 -3.12
C GLU A 140 -5.33 14.28 -1.90
N VAL A 141 -6.50 13.65 -2.08
CA VAL A 141 -7.12 12.80 -1.07
C VAL A 141 -7.44 11.44 -1.69
N VAL A 142 -6.84 10.37 -1.17
CA VAL A 142 -7.20 9.00 -1.51
C VAL A 142 -8.52 8.66 -0.84
N VAL A 143 -9.50 8.27 -1.67
CA VAL A 143 -10.87 8.00 -1.28
C VAL A 143 -11.17 6.51 -1.43
N ASN A 144 -11.60 5.90 -0.33
CA ASN A 144 -12.04 4.50 -0.29
C ASN A 144 -13.54 4.34 0.02
N ASP A 145 -14.30 5.44 -0.04
CA ASP A 145 -15.72 5.51 0.33
C ASP A 145 -16.44 6.65 -0.40
N TRP A 146 -17.62 6.37 -0.94
CA TRP A 146 -18.38 7.34 -1.73
C TRP A 146 -18.90 8.53 -0.93
N GLY A 147 -19.14 8.36 0.38
CA GLY A 147 -19.45 9.46 1.28
C GLY A 147 -18.25 10.40 1.45
N VAL A 148 -17.04 9.84 1.56
CA VAL A 148 -15.80 10.64 1.57
C VAL A 148 -15.57 11.31 0.22
N PHE A 149 -15.83 10.61 -0.90
CA PHE A 149 -15.75 11.18 -2.24
C PHE A 149 -16.56 12.49 -2.35
N ARG A 150 -17.81 12.46 -1.87
CA ARG A 150 -18.68 13.64 -1.84
C ARG A 150 -18.05 14.78 -1.03
N LEU A 151 -17.53 14.48 0.17
CA LEU A 151 -16.88 15.50 1.01
C LEU A 151 -15.67 16.12 0.31
N VAL A 152 -14.80 15.32 -0.31
CA VAL A 152 -13.62 15.82 -1.04
C VAL A 152 -14.03 16.81 -2.13
N SER A 153 -15.09 16.52 -2.89
CA SER A 153 -15.65 17.47 -3.87
C SER A 153 -16.18 18.75 -3.22
N GLU A 154 -16.87 18.68 -2.09
CA GLU A 154 -17.37 19.85 -1.34
C GLU A 154 -16.25 20.76 -0.84
N TYR A 155 -15.14 20.17 -0.38
CA TYR A 155 -13.94 20.91 0.02
C TYR A 155 -13.07 21.37 -1.17
N ARG A 156 -13.46 21.05 -2.42
CA ARG A 156 -12.69 21.34 -3.65
C ARG A 156 -11.25 20.81 -3.61
N LEU A 157 -11.07 19.67 -2.95
CA LEU A 157 -9.82 18.91 -2.94
C LEU A 157 -9.76 17.97 -4.15
N THR A 158 -8.58 17.44 -4.47
CA THR A 158 -8.38 16.56 -5.63
C THR A 158 -8.64 15.11 -5.24
N PRO A 159 -9.72 14.45 -5.72
CA PRO A 159 -10.00 13.06 -5.39
C PRO A 159 -9.06 12.10 -6.14
N VAL A 160 -8.55 11.12 -5.42
CA VAL A 160 -7.81 9.97 -5.94
C VAL A 160 -8.56 8.70 -5.56
N ILE A 161 -8.82 7.81 -6.52
CA ILE A 161 -9.57 6.58 -6.24
C ILE A 161 -8.65 5.58 -5.55
N GLY A 162 -8.95 5.25 -4.30
CA GLY A 162 -8.19 4.32 -3.50
C GLY A 162 -8.43 2.86 -3.85
N ARG A 163 -7.53 1.99 -3.37
CA ARG A 163 -7.48 0.57 -3.74
C ARG A 163 -8.76 -0.19 -3.36
N LEU A 164 -9.59 0.30 -2.44
CA LEU A 164 -10.86 -0.35 -2.06
C LEU A 164 -11.99 -0.13 -3.06
N LEU A 165 -11.88 0.89 -3.93
CA LEU A 165 -12.86 1.19 -4.98
C LEU A 165 -12.42 0.66 -6.36
N VAL A 166 -11.30 -0.06 -6.40
CA VAL A 166 -10.66 -0.61 -7.61
C VAL A 166 -10.87 -2.13 -7.60
N LYS A 167 -11.59 -2.67 -8.58
CA LYS A 167 -11.99 -4.09 -8.67
C LYS A 167 -10.87 -5.05 -9.12
N THR A 168 -9.74 -5.12 -8.43
CA THR A 168 -8.61 -5.98 -8.85
C THR A 168 -8.75 -7.39 -8.26
N LEU A 169 -8.29 -8.42 -8.95
CA LEU A 169 -8.06 -9.74 -8.33
C LEU A 169 -6.93 -9.62 -7.31
N ARG A 170 -7.22 -10.03 -6.08
CA ARG A 170 -6.34 -9.83 -4.91
C ARG A 170 -5.95 -11.13 -4.22
N ASP A 171 -6.41 -12.27 -4.75
CA ASP A 171 -6.08 -13.58 -4.20
C ASP A 171 -4.74 -14.05 -4.80
N PRO A 172 -3.68 -14.24 -3.98
CA PRO A 172 -2.37 -14.72 -4.45
C PRO A 172 -2.40 -16.07 -5.15
N ARG A 173 -3.45 -16.86 -4.95
CA ARG A 173 -3.57 -18.21 -5.50
C ARG A 173 -4.18 -18.21 -6.90
N MET A 174 -4.90 -17.14 -7.25
CA MET A 174 -5.50 -17.05 -8.58
C MET A 174 -4.40 -16.89 -9.63
N PRO A 175 -4.54 -17.53 -10.81
CA PRO A 175 -3.61 -17.28 -11.91
C PRO A 175 -3.62 -15.79 -12.27
N GLU A 176 -2.50 -15.31 -12.82
CA GLU A 176 -2.52 -14.02 -13.51
C GLU A 176 -3.63 -14.07 -14.55
N SER A 177 -4.64 -13.23 -14.37
CA SER A 177 -5.53 -12.85 -15.45
C SER A 177 -4.89 -11.67 -16.14
N ASP A 178 -4.93 -11.64 -17.47
CA ASP A 178 -4.65 -10.43 -18.24
C ASP A 178 -5.67 -9.30 -17.97
N GLU A 179 -6.66 -9.53 -17.10
CA GLU A 179 -7.68 -8.54 -16.73
C GLU A 179 -7.07 -7.29 -16.10
N GLU A 180 -7.54 -6.18 -16.64
CA GLU A 180 -7.05 -4.82 -16.56
C GLU A 180 -7.10 -4.20 -15.17
N ILE A 181 -6.42 -3.06 -15.00
CA ILE A 181 -6.73 -2.14 -13.89
C ILE A 181 -8.22 -1.75 -14.05
N PRO A 182 -9.07 -2.00 -13.06
CA PRO A 182 -10.41 -2.52 -13.24
C PRO A 182 -11.47 -1.45 -12.95
N ILE A 183 -11.11 -0.20 -13.21
CA ILE A 183 -12.10 0.86 -13.34
C ILE A 183 -12.49 0.87 -14.82
N GLU A 184 -13.72 0.43 -15.09
CA GLU A 184 -14.29 0.47 -16.42
C GLU A 184 -14.09 1.86 -17.04
N ARG A 185 -13.38 1.94 -18.17
CA ARG A 185 -13.04 3.21 -18.83
C ARG A 185 -14.24 4.12 -19.01
N GLY A 186 -15.36 3.54 -19.45
CA GLY A 186 -16.61 4.27 -19.61
C GLY A 186 -17.21 4.79 -18.29
N PHE A 187 -17.01 4.10 -17.16
CA PHE A 187 -17.40 4.62 -15.85
C PHE A 187 -16.47 5.75 -15.43
N PHE A 188 -15.16 5.59 -15.62
CA PHE A 188 -14.20 6.65 -15.31
C PHE A 188 -14.52 7.94 -16.08
N GLU A 189 -14.58 7.86 -17.41
CA GLU A 189 -14.76 9.02 -18.29
C GLU A 189 -16.10 9.72 -18.05
N ARG A 190 -17.18 8.97 -17.77
CA ARG A 190 -18.53 9.54 -17.60
C ARG A 190 -18.83 9.99 -16.17
N VAL A 191 -18.21 9.38 -15.16
CA VAL A 191 -18.57 9.59 -13.75
C VAL A 191 -17.45 10.20 -12.93
N LEU A 192 -16.22 9.71 -13.08
CA LEU A 192 -15.10 10.08 -12.20
C LEU A 192 -14.34 11.29 -12.74
N ALA A 193 -13.98 11.29 -14.03
CA ALA A 193 -13.23 12.37 -14.67
C ALA A 193 -13.95 13.74 -14.57
N PRO A 194 -15.27 13.85 -14.82
CA PRO A 194 -15.99 15.12 -14.67
C PRO A 194 -16.03 15.63 -13.22
N LYS A 195 -15.79 14.75 -12.25
CA LYS A 195 -15.70 15.07 -10.82
C LYS A 195 -14.27 15.35 -10.34
N GLY A 196 -13.33 15.54 -11.28
CA GLY A 196 -11.95 15.91 -10.99
C GLY A 196 -11.03 14.74 -10.63
N VAL A 197 -11.48 13.50 -10.82
CA VAL A 197 -10.61 12.33 -10.64
C VAL A 197 -9.67 12.23 -11.84
N ALA A 198 -8.38 12.15 -11.56
CA ALA A 198 -7.33 11.96 -12.57
C ALA A 198 -6.31 10.87 -12.18
N ARG A 199 -6.48 10.23 -11.02
CA ARG A 199 -5.54 9.22 -10.50
C ARG A 199 -6.27 8.06 -9.80
N VAL A 200 -5.71 6.87 -9.94
CA VAL A 200 -6.16 5.64 -9.30
C VAL A 200 -4.99 4.95 -8.59
N GLU A 201 -5.26 4.42 -7.41
CA GLU A 201 -4.34 3.61 -6.61
C GLU A 201 -4.55 2.12 -6.91
N THR A 202 -3.47 1.38 -7.14
CA THR A 202 -3.49 -0.06 -7.39
C THR A 202 -2.38 -0.77 -6.63
N ASP A 203 -2.52 -2.08 -6.52
CA ASP A 203 -1.52 -2.97 -5.97
C ASP A 203 -0.69 -3.61 -7.08
N LEU A 204 0.50 -4.11 -6.70
CA LEU A 204 1.23 -5.08 -7.50
C LEU A 204 0.36 -6.33 -7.74
N PRO A 205 0.22 -6.79 -8.99
CA PRO A 205 -0.53 -8.00 -9.29
C PRO A 205 0.03 -9.17 -8.48
N VAL A 206 -0.83 -9.86 -7.72
CA VAL A 206 -0.38 -10.88 -6.78
C VAL A 206 0.20 -12.12 -7.48
N GLY A 207 -0.14 -12.32 -8.76
CA GLY A 207 0.41 -13.41 -9.58
C GLY A 207 1.87 -13.25 -10.02
N SER A 208 2.49 -12.08 -9.81
CA SER A 208 3.86 -11.80 -10.26
C SER A 208 4.95 -12.59 -9.52
N GLN A 209 4.59 -13.40 -8.54
CA GLN A 209 5.50 -14.21 -7.72
C GLN A 209 5.56 -15.70 -8.09
N ARG A 210 4.87 -16.16 -9.14
CA ARG A 210 4.97 -17.59 -9.52
C ARG A 210 6.42 -17.93 -9.94
N PRO A 211 7.05 -18.95 -9.32
CA PRO A 211 8.25 -19.54 -9.88
C PRO A 211 7.95 -20.01 -11.30
N GLN A 212 8.76 -19.59 -12.28
CA GLN A 212 8.66 -20.10 -13.64
C GLN A 212 8.70 -21.65 -13.60
N GLY A 213 7.60 -22.30 -14.01
CA GLY A 213 7.57 -23.76 -14.20
C GLY A 213 6.61 -24.56 -13.32
N GLN A 214 5.87 -23.96 -12.38
CA GLN A 214 4.77 -24.68 -11.72
C GLN A 214 3.46 -24.51 -12.50
N PRO A 215 2.84 -25.59 -13.02
CA PRO A 215 1.55 -25.50 -13.69
C PRO A 215 0.49 -25.01 -12.70
N PRO A 216 -0.57 -24.31 -13.18
CA PRO A 216 -1.71 -23.98 -12.34
C PRO A 216 -2.21 -25.28 -11.69
N GLN A 217 -2.32 -25.29 -10.36
CA GLN A 217 -3.07 -26.38 -9.73
C GLN A 217 -4.50 -26.25 -10.22
N ASP A 218 -4.92 -27.21 -11.03
CA ASP A 218 -6.25 -27.24 -11.60
C ASP A 218 -7.29 -27.35 -10.46
N HIS A 219 -7.85 -26.21 -10.11
CA HIS A 219 -9.14 -26.11 -9.44
C HIS A 219 -10.19 -25.51 -10.40
N SER A 220 -9.82 -25.37 -11.69
CA SER A 220 -10.56 -24.64 -12.72
C SER A 220 -11.70 -25.43 -13.35
N SER A 221 -11.85 -26.71 -13.03
CA SER A 221 -13.02 -27.51 -13.47
C SER A 221 -14.38 -27.03 -12.92
N LYS A 222 -14.44 -25.91 -12.17
CA LYS A 222 -15.70 -25.34 -11.65
C LYS A 222 -15.96 -23.86 -11.98
N PHE A 223 -15.11 -23.18 -12.75
CA PHE A 223 -15.30 -21.75 -13.09
C PHE A 223 -15.66 -21.50 -14.57
N HIS A 224 -16.32 -22.46 -15.23
CA HIS A 224 -17.07 -22.17 -16.45
C HIS A 224 -18.46 -21.64 -16.08
N ALA A 225 -18.64 -20.31 -16.10
CA ALA A 225 -19.88 -19.62 -16.47
C ALA A 225 -19.96 -18.20 -15.87
N TRP A 226 -19.13 -17.26 -16.33
CA TRP A 226 -19.45 -15.84 -16.24
C TRP A 226 -19.19 -15.17 -17.60
N GLY A 227 -20.17 -15.30 -18.50
CA GLY A 227 -20.50 -14.32 -19.54
C GLY A 227 -19.49 -14.05 -20.64
N ASP A 228 -19.63 -14.76 -21.76
CA ASP A 228 -18.92 -14.56 -23.04
C ASP A 228 -19.30 -13.29 -23.83
N ASP A 229 -19.98 -12.31 -23.25
CA ASP A 229 -20.42 -11.11 -23.98
C ASP A 229 -20.11 -9.82 -23.21
N ALA A 230 -19.21 -9.01 -23.79
CA ALA A 230 -18.94 -7.58 -23.50
C ALA A 230 -17.69 -7.21 -22.69
N TRP A 231 -16.48 -7.60 -23.12
CA TRP A 231 -15.26 -6.89 -22.71
C TRP A 231 -14.29 -6.79 -23.90
N GLY A 232 -14.18 -5.59 -24.46
CA GLY A 232 -13.37 -5.32 -25.65
C GLY A 232 -11.88 -5.17 -25.36
N ASP A 233 -11.08 -5.96 -26.06
CA ASP A 233 -9.84 -5.64 -26.81
C ASP A 233 -8.77 -4.62 -26.33
N ASP A 234 -8.79 -4.05 -25.12
CA ASP A 234 -7.93 -2.86 -24.85
C ASP A 234 -6.65 -2.98 -23.96
N LEU A 235 -6.33 -4.04 -23.20
CA LEU A 235 -5.04 -4.08 -22.43
C LEU A 235 -4.21 -5.38 -22.44
N HIS A 236 -4.37 -6.31 -23.38
CA HIS A 236 -3.48 -7.51 -23.45
C HIS A 236 -2.01 -7.25 -23.87
N SER A 237 -1.51 -6.03 -23.77
CA SER A 237 -0.08 -5.81 -23.89
C SER A 237 0.37 -4.70 -22.95
N SER A 238 1.64 -4.72 -22.59
CA SER A 238 2.42 -3.62 -22.03
C SER A 238 2.25 -2.23 -22.71
N LYS A 239 1.33 -2.10 -23.68
CA LYS A 239 0.87 -0.87 -24.34
C LYS A 239 -0.47 -0.30 -23.82
N GLY A 240 -1.17 -0.98 -22.90
CA GLY A 240 -2.54 -0.59 -22.52
C GLY A 240 -2.63 0.37 -21.32
N VAL A 241 -1.80 0.21 -20.28
CA VAL A 241 -1.76 1.17 -19.15
C VAL A 241 -1.25 2.55 -19.61
N SER A 242 -0.39 2.59 -20.63
CA SER A 242 0.11 3.84 -21.22
C SER A 242 -0.92 4.63 -22.04
N ARG A 243 -2.16 4.12 -22.17
CA ARG A 243 -3.29 4.78 -22.86
C ARG A 243 -4.46 5.11 -21.93
N LEU A 244 -4.32 4.90 -20.63
CA LEU A 244 -5.38 5.26 -19.68
C LEU A 244 -5.54 6.80 -19.64
N PRO A 245 -6.77 7.33 -19.63
CA PRO A 245 -6.98 8.78 -19.47
C PRO A 245 -6.70 9.27 -18.05
N TRP A 246 -6.14 8.42 -17.18
CA TRP A 246 -5.79 8.71 -15.81
C TRP A 246 -4.41 8.19 -15.44
N LYS A 247 -3.85 8.78 -14.38
CA LYS A 247 -2.58 8.43 -13.77
C LYS A 247 -2.73 7.23 -12.83
N VAL A 248 -1.68 6.46 -12.66
CA VAL A 248 -1.69 5.22 -11.87
C VAL A 248 -0.58 5.25 -10.83
N SER A 249 -0.99 5.00 -9.59
CA SER A 249 -0.11 4.87 -8.45
C SER A 249 -0.08 3.43 -7.98
N LEU A 250 1.12 2.87 -7.80
CA LEU A 250 1.34 1.48 -7.47
C LEU A 250 1.91 1.31 -6.07
N TYR A 251 1.23 0.54 -5.22
CA TYR A 251 1.68 0.21 -3.87
C TYR A 251 2.63 -0.99 -3.88
N ALA A 252 3.71 -0.87 -3.11
CA ALA A 252 4.71 -1.92 -2.90
C ALA A 252 5.38 -1.81 -1.52
N PRO A 253 5.98 -2.88 -0.98
CA PRO A 253 5.93 -4.26 -1.47
C PRO A 253 4.69 -5.02 -0.96
N PHE A 254 3.72 -4.34 -0.35
CA PHE A 254 2.53 -4.99 0.20
C PHE A 254 1.31 -4.75 -0.68
N SER A 255 0.59 -5.83 -0.97
CA SER A 255 -0.73 -5.81 -1.56
C SER A 255 -1.75 -6.26 -0.55
N TYR A 256 -2.89 -5.58 -0.43
CA TYR A 256 -3.94 -6.07 0.45
C TYR A 256 -4.74 -7.18 -0.26
N VAL A 257 -5.02 -8.26 0.48
CA VAL A 257 -5.81 -9.40 0.01
C VAL A 257 -7.28 -9.19 0.35
N THR A 258 -7.56 -8.84 1.60
CA THR A 258 -8.93 -8.61 2.07
C THR A 258 -8.96 -7.68 3.27
N THR A 259 -10.07 -6.96 3.45
CA THR A 259 -10.31 -6.07 4.58
C THR A 259 -11.78 -6.15 5.00
N GLY A 260 -12.08 -5.87 6.27
CA GLY A 260 -13.44 -5.93 6.78
C GLY A 260 -13.71 -5.06 8.00
N ARG A 261 -14.99 -4.83 8.33
CA ARG A 261 -15.40 -4.10 9.55
C ARG A 261 -15.21 -4.92 10.82
N ALA A 262 -15.39 -6.24 10.73
CA ALA A 262 -15.15 -7.15 11.83
C ALA A 262 -13.65 -7.37 11.99
N CYS A 263 -13.07 -6.84 13.07
CA CYS A 263 -11.64 -6.85 13.29
C CYS A 263 -11.25 -7.92 14.31
N LEU A 264 -10.41 -8.88 13.92
CA LEU A 264 -9.84 -9.88 14.82
C LEU A 264 -9.00 -9.20 15.91
N ALA A 265 -8.07 -8.33 15.52
CA ALA A 265 -7.20 -7.62 16.46
C ALA A 265 -7.99 -6.78 17.47
N GLY A 266 -9.01 -6.05 16.99
CA GLY A 266 -9.90 -5.26 17.85
C GLY A 266 -10.85 -6.10 18.72
N SER A 267 -10.92 -7.41 18.49
CA SER A 267 -11.69 -8.36 19.31
C SER A 267 -10.80 -9.14 20.28
N LEU A 268 -9.49 -8.89 20.32
CA LEU A 268 -8.58 -9.56 21.24
C LEU A 268 -8.95 -9.20 22.69
N GLY A 269 -9.12 -10.23 23.52
CA GLY A 269 -9.55 -10.06 24.91
C GLY A 269 -11.03 -9.71 25.10
N ALA A 270 -11.83 -9.57 24.04
CA ALA A 270 -13.28 -9.44 24.18
C ALA A 270 -13.95 -10.78 24.52
N ALA A 271 -15.06 -10.71 25.26
CA ALA A 271 -15.95 -11.83 25.51
C ALA A 271 -16.51 -12.38 24.20
N THR A 272 -16.75 -13.70 24.10
CA THR A 272 -17.15 -14.38 22.85
C THR A 272 -18.35 -13.72 22.16
N ALA A 273 -19.37 -13.31 22.91
CA ALA A 273 -20.56 -12.63 22.36
C ALA A 273 -20.29 -11.23 21.77
N GLN A 274 -19.13 -10.64 22.09
CA GLN A 274 -18.72 -9.31 21.65
C GLN A 274 -17.61 -9.36 20.59
N ARG A 275 -17.13 -10.54 20.20
CA ARG A 275 -16.12 -10.70 19.16
C ARG A 275 -16.74 -10.52 17.78
N PHE A 276 -15.98 -9.96 16.85
CA PHE A 276 -16.35 -9.81 15.44
C PHE A 276 -17.64 -9.01 15.19
N THR A 277 -18.05 -8.16 16.13
CA THR A 277 -19.16 -7.24 15.93
C THR A 277 -18.65 -5.90 15.41
N ALA A 278 -19.47 -5.18 14.64
CA ALA A 278 -19.09 -3.86 14.13
C ALA A 278 -18.89 -2.79 15.22
N HIS A 279 -19.42 -3.03 16.43
CA HIS A 279 -19.43 -2.07 17.54
C HIS A 279 -18.49 -2.44 18.69
N THR A 280 -17.62 -3.44 18.52
CA THR A 280 -16.65 -3.82 19.55
C THR A 280 -15.74 -2.63 19.87
N PRO A 281 -15.55 -2.26 21.15
CA PRO A 281 -14.57 -1.26 21.54
C PRO A 281 -13.18 -1.66 21.00
N CYS A 282 -12.52 -0.75 20.31
CA CYS A 282 -11.20 -1.00 19.72
C CYS A 282 -10.15 -0.29 20.57
N LYS A 283 -9.14 -1.03 21.07
CA LYS A 283 -8.01 -0.46 21.81
C LYS A 283 -6.78 -0.22 20.91
N LYS A 284 -6.95 -0.44 19.61
CA LYS A 284 -5.90 -0.29 18.58
C LYS A 284 -4.72 -1.24 18.80
N GLU A 285 -5.01 -2.48 19.19
CA GLU A 285 -4.04 -3.56 19.37
C GLU A 285 -3.16 -3.76 18.13
N CYS A 286 -3.69 -3.44 16.94
CA CYS A 286 -2.98 -3.46 15.67
C CYS A 286 -1.90 -2.37 15.49
N GLN A 287 -1.70 -1.46 16.44
CA GLN A 287 -0.55 -0.56 16.49
C GLN A 287 0.64 -1.19 17.24
N THR A 288 0.44 -2.37 17.82
CA THR A 288 1.46 -3.07 18.61
C THR A 288 1.70 -4.48 18.08
N TYR A 289 0.66 -5.12 17.55
CA TYR A 289 0.70 -6.51 17.13
C TYR A 289 0.24 -6.68 15.69
N THR A 290 0.98 -7.51 14.96
CA THR A 290 0.60 -8.09 13.67
C THR A 290 0.55 -9.59 13.80
N LEU A 291 -0.30 -10.25 13.02
CA LEU A 291 -0.39 -11.71 12.99
C LEU A 291 0.24 -12.22 11.71
N GLN A 292 1.23 -13.11 11.80
CA GLN A 292 1.75 -13.83 10.65
C GLN A 292 0.81 -15.00 10.35
N LEU A 293 0.17 -15.02 9.19
CA LEU A 293 -0.76 -16.07 8.76
C LEU A 293 -0.07 -17.14 7.90
N ALA A 294 0.89 -16.72 7.08
CA ALA A 294 1.80 -17.54 6.27
C ALA A 294 3.10 -16.74 6.05
N PRO A 295 4.22 -17.28 5.53
CA PRO A 295 5.49 -16.54 5.40
C PRO A 295 5.38 -15.17 4.67
N ASP A 296 4.51 -15.11 3.68
CA ASP A 296 4.20 -13.98 2.81
C ASP A 296 2.86 -13.29 3.16
N LEU A 297 2.12 -13.79 4.16
CA LEU A 297 0.79 -13.29 4.50
C LEU A 297 0.75 -12.80 5.95
N ILE A 298 0.42 -11.51 6.13
CA ILE A 298 0.30 -10.87 7.43
C ILE A 298 -1.08 -10.26 7.61
N GLN A 299 -1.58 -10.25 8.83
CA GLN A 299 -2.78 -9.51 9.20
C GLN A 299 -2.41 -8.37 10.15
N ALA A 300 -2.64 -7.14 9.68
CA ALA A 300 -2.49 -5.92 10.46
C ALA A 300 -3.87 -5.31 10.69
N GLY A 301 -4.39 -5.49 11.90
CA GLY A 301 -5.74 -5.05 12.27
C GLY A 301 -6.83 -5.78 11.50
N ASN A 302 -7.60 -5.02 10.73
CA ASN A 302 -8.76 -5.52 9.99
C ASN A 302 -8.44 -5.95 8.56
N THR A 303 -7.16 -5.91 8.18
CA THR A 303 -6.72 -6.13 6.80
C THR A 303 -5.62 -7.17 6.75
N VAL A 304 -5.72 -8.04 5.75
CA VAL A 304 -4.70 -9.03 5.40
C VAL A 304 -3.89 -8.51 4.22
N PHE A 305 -2.58 -8.58 4.34
CA PHE A 305 -1.63 -8.16 3.31
C PHE A 305 -0.77 -9.33 2.88
N PHE A 306 -0.53 -9.39 1.58
CA PHE A 306 0.47 -10.21 0.94
C PHE A 306 1.75 -9.39 0.74
N TRP A 307 2.88 -9.97 1.10
CA TRP A 307 4.21 -9.39 0.92
C TRP A 307 4.84 -9.95 -0.36
N HIS A 308 5.13 -9.06 -1.30
CA HIS A 308 5.92 -9.40 -2.48
C HIS A 308 7.40 -9.51 -2.09
N THR A 309 7.89 -10.74 -1.97
CA THR A 309 9.30 -11.08 -1.73
C THR A 309 10.22 -10.75 -2.91
N SER A 310 9.66 -10.55 -4.10
CA SER A 310 10.34 -10.19 -5.33
C SER A 310 9.53 -9.11 -6.03
N LEU A 311 10.21 -8.05 -6.45
CA LEU A 311 9.61 -6.96 -7.22
C LEU A 311 10.22 -6.97 -8.63
N PRO A 312 9.47 -6.54 -9.67
CA PRO A 312 10.03 -6.42 -11.00
C PRO A 312 11.18 -5.39 -11.00
N LEU A 313 12.19 -5.59 -11.86
CA LEU A 313 13.38 -4.72 -11.91
C LEU A 313 13.04 -3.26 -12.22
N GLU A 314 11.95 -3.04 -12.95
CA GLU A 314 11.41 -1.74 -13.30
C GLU A 314 9.90 -1.71 -12.99
N PRO A 315 9.34 -0.56 -12.60
CA PRO A 315 7.90 -0.41 -12.46
C PRO A 315 7.13 -0.77 -13.76
N PRO A 316 5.92 -1.35 -13.65
CA PRO A 316 5.08 -1.63 -14.82
C PRO A 316 4.84 -0.38 -15.69
N ALA A 317 4.77 -0.57 -17.00
CA ALA A 317 4.47 0.52 -17.94
C ALA A 317 3.15 1.21 -17.57
N GLY A 318 3.10 2.54 -17.71
CA GLY A 318 1.91 3.36 -17.42
C GLY A 318 1.69 3.68 -15.93
N VAL A 319 2.46 3.10 -15.01
CA VAL A 319 2.58 3.60 -13.64
C VAL A 319 3.43 4.86 -13.65
N ASP A 320 2.93 5.95 -13.06
CA ASP A 320 3.68 7.21 -12.96
C ASP A 320 4.12 7.54 -11.52
N ARG A 321 3.59 6.80 -10.53
CA ARG A 321 3.96 6.94 -9.12
C ARG A 321 4.09 5.59 -8.42
N ILE A 322 5.15 5.44 -7.64
CA ILE A 322 5.35 4.32 -6.72
C ILE A 322 5.10 4.79 -5.28
N VAL A 323 4.28 4.05 -4.54
CA VAL A 323 3.97 4.28 -3.14
C VAL A 323 4.59 3.16 -2.31
N ILE A 324 5.67 3.48 -1.60
CA ILE A 324 6.33 2.53 -0.72
C ILE A 324 5.62 2.50 0.63
N GLN A 325 5.02 1.35 0.92
CA GLN A 325 4.36 1.05 2.18
C GLN A 325 5.31 0.23 3.07
N ALA A 326 5.68 0.80 4.22
CA ALA A 326 6.35 0.04 5.27
C ALA A 326 5.48 -1.12 5.76
N LYS A 327 6.10 -2.12 6.41
CA LYS A 327 5.39 -3.30 6.94
C LYS A 327 4.14 -2.86 7.72
N PRO A 328 2.93 -3.25 7.27
CA PRO A 328 1.69 -2.89 7.94
C PRO A 328 1.64 -3.35 9.40
N GLY A 329 1.31 -2.43 10.31
CA GLY A 329 1.12 -2.68 11.75
C GLY A 329 2.20 -2.04 12.59
#